data_AF-A0AAV1XCA3-F1
#
_entry.id   AF-A0AAV1XCA3-F1
#
_cell.length_a   1.000
_cell.length_b   1.000
_cell.length_c   1.000
_cell.angle_alpha   90.00
_cell.angle_beta   90.00
_cell.angle_gamma   90.00
#
_symmetry.space_group_name_H-M   'P 1'
#
loop_
_entity.id
_entity.type
_entity.pdbx_description
1 polymer ?
#
loop_
_entity_poly.entity_id
_entity_poly.type
_entity_poly.pdbx_seq_one_letter_code
_entity_poly.pdbx_strand_id
1 'polypeptide(L)'
;MRAIKENSIMSFNAATNFPIDFIEFDVQGVVLEKRITELCLSEFLAYGPQREGGKDGKVLFRKTKDGKIVQWEVEQDDPLCTLEEAFLNVEPSLGFNIELEFDDHVVYDQDHLAHVLKSVLKVVFDHAKDRPIIFSTFQPDAASLVKKLQSTYPVFFLTNGGCEIFEDERRNSLEEALKLCLENGLQGIV
;
A
#
# COMPACT_ATOMS: atom_id res chain seq x y z
N MET A 1 5.96 23.57 -1.34
CA MET A 1 4.72 22.77 -1.37
C MET A 1 4.28 22.63 0.08
N ARG A 2 3.04 22.97 0.41
CA ARG A 2 2.49 22.73 1.76
C ARG A 2 2.50 21.22 2.01
N ALA A 3 2.92 20.73 3.17
CA ALA A 3 2.95 19.30 3.43
C ALA A 3 1.50 18.75 3.49
N ILE A 4 1.11 17.93 2.51
CA ILE A 4 -0.16 17.20 2.48
C ILE A 4 0.10 15.79 3.01
N LYS A 5 -0.82 15.21 3.78
CA LYS A 5 -0.73 13.82 4.22
C LYS A 5 -0.70 12.84 3.03
N GLU A 6 0.28 11.95 2.96
CA GLU A 6 0.29 10.84 2.00
C GLU A 6 -0.87 9.86 2.21
N ASN A 7 -1.12 8.99 1.24
CA ASN A 7 -2.20 8.00 1.29
C ASN A 7 -3.58 8.58 1.59
N SER A 8 -3.83 9.81 1.10
CA SER A 8 -5.08 10.53 1.24
C SER A 8 -5.66 10.93 -0.12
N ILE A 9 -6.99 11.00 -0.23
CA ILE A 9 -7.68 11.44 -1.45
C ILE A 9 -7.18 12.83 -1.88
N MET A 10 -6.99 13.76 -0.95
CA MET A 10 -6.40 15.07 -1.24
C MET A 10 -5.00 14.95 -1.85
N SER A 11 -4.11 14.13 -1.29
CA SER A 11 -2.75 13.98 -1.84
C SER A 11 -2.74 13.40 -3.24
N PHE A 12 -3.56 12.37 -3.49
CA PHE A 12 -3.69 11.74 -4.80
C PHE A 12 -4.23 12.72 -5.85
N ASN A 13 -5.28 13.48 -5.52
CA ASN A 13 -5.82 14.48 -6.44
C ASN A 13 -4.88 15.68 -6.62
N ALA A 14 -4.12 16.08 -5.60
CA ALA A 14 -3.11 17.12 -5.73
C ALA A 14 -1.99 16.72 -6.70
N ALA A 15 -1.69 15.41 -6.79
CA ALA A 15 -0.68 14.88 -7.70
C ALA A 15 -1.03 15.06 -9.19
N THR A 16 -2.32 15.24 -9.53
CA THR A 16 -2.78 15.52 -10.90
C THR A 16 -2.29 16.86 -11.47
N ASN A 17 -1.77 17.75 -10.61
CA ASN A 17 -1.11 18.98 -11.04
C ASN A 17 0.27 18.74 -11.68
N PHE A 18 0.74 17.49 -11.69
CA PHE A 18 2.02 17.08 -12.27
C PHE A 18 1.79 16.13 -13.44
N PRO A 19 2.72 16.08 -14.42
CA PRO A 19 2.63 15.17 -15.55
C PRO A 19 3.05 13.75 -15.12
N ILE A 20 2.20 13.11 -14.31
CA ILE A 20 2.39 11.76 -13.79
C ILE A 20 1.28 10.85 -14.28
N ASP A 21 1.61 9.60 -14.55
CA ASP A 21 0.65 8.59 -14.99
C ASP A 21 0.11 7.75 -13.83
N PHE A 22 0.91 7.59 -12.76
CA PHE A 22 0.59 6.76 -11.61
C PHE A 22 0.87 7.48 -10.29
N ILE A 23 0.04 7.18 -9.30
CA ILE A 23 0.36 7.36 -7.88
C ILE A 23 0.64 6.00 -7.23
N GLU A 24 1.44 6.01 -6.19
CA GLU A 24 1.59 4.89 -5.28
C GLU A 24 0.50 5.01 -4.19
N PHE A 25 -0.08 3.86 -3.81
CA PHE A 25 -1.03 3.74 -2.71
C PHE A 25 -0.77 2.44 -1.94
N ASP A 26 -0.26 2.59 -0.72
CA ASP A 26 -0.09 1.53 0.26
C ASP A 26 -1.44 0.97 0.73
N VAL A 27 -1.65 -0.31 0.49
CA VAL A 27 -2.81 -1.06 0.98
C VAL A 27 -2.33 -2.09 1.99
N GLN A 28 -2.96 -2.07 3.16
CA GLN A 28 -2.46 -2.68 4.42
C GLN A 28 -1.37 -1.80 5.06
N GLY A 29 -0.68 -2.31 6.09
CA GLY A 29 0.31 -1.55 6.85
C GLY A 29 0.07 -1.57 8.37
N VAL A 30 0.67 -0.61 9.08
CA VAL A 30 0.67 -0.53 10.56
C VAL A 30 0.19 0.83 11.04
N VAL A 31 -0.77 0.83 11.98
CA VAL A 31 -1.22 2.02 12.71
C VAL A 31 -0.98 1.82 14.21
N LEU A 32 -0.13 2.66 14.81
CA LEU A 32 0.17 2.65 16.24
C LEU A 32 0.56 1.25 16.75
N GLU A 33 1.55 0.64 16.09
CA GLU A 33 2.08 -0.71 16.41
C GLU A 33 1.08 -1.87 16.21
N LYS A 34 -0.15 -1.58 15.76
CA LYS A 34 -1.13 -2.60 15.34
C LYS A 34 -1.16 -2.70 13.83
N ARG A 35 -1.19 -3.92 13.32
CA ARG A 35 -1.39 -4.15 11.89
C ARG A 35 -2.82 -3.74 11.51
N ILE A 36 -2.99 -3.14 10.34
CA ILE A 36 -4.33 -2.77 9.83
C ILE A 36 -5.22 -4.01 9.75
N THR A 37 -4.66 -5.19 9.46
CA THR A 37 -5.36 -6.48 9.46
C THR A 37 -5.93 -6.89 10.82
N GLU A 38 -5.51 -6.26 11.92
CA GLU A 38 -5.98 -6.51 13.29
C GLU A 38 -7.00 -5.47 13.77
N LEU A 39 -7.28 -4.45 12.96
CA LEU A 39 -8.26 -3.41 13.27
C LEU A 39 -9.57 -3.68 12.54
N CYS A 40 -10.69 -3.44 13.22
CA CYS A 40 -11.95 -3.32 12.48
C CYS A 40 -11.99 -1.98 11.71
N LEU A 41 -12.81 -1.91 10.68
CA LEU A 41 -12.91 -0.70 9.84
C LEU A 41 -13.22 0.57 10.66
N SER A 42 -14.10 0.48 11.65
CA SER A 42 -14.42 1.63 12.51
C SER A 42 -13.24 2.04 13.41
N GLU A 43 -12.37 1.12 13.80
CA GLU A 43 -11.17 1.45 14.55
C GLU A 43 -10.14 2.14 13.68
N PHE A 44 -9.95 1.67 12.44
CA PHE A 44 -9.08 2.29 11.45
C PHE A 44 -9.55 3.71 11.12
N LEU A 45 -10.83 3.89 10.77
CA LEU A 45 -11.40 5.19 10.40
C LEU A 45 -11.50 6.18 11.57
N ALA A 46 -11.34 5.72 12.82
CA ALA A 46 -11.31 6.60 13.98
C ALA A 46 -10.00 7.37 14.13
N TYR A 47 -8.98 7.13 13.30
CA TYR A 47 -7.72 7.90 13.32
C TYR A 47 -7.75 9.08 12.35
N GLY A 48 -7.03 10.15 12.70
CA GLY A 48 -6.91 11.36 11.88
C GLY A 48 -8.16 12.25 11.88
N PRO A 49 -8.25 13.21 10.95
CA PRO A 49 -9.42 14.07 10.78
C PRO A 49 -10.69 13.25 10.57
N GLN A 50 -11.79 13.62 11.22
CA GLN A 50 -13.06 12.90 11.09
C GLN A 50 -13.97 13.56 10.05
N ARG A 51 -14.76 12.73 9.35
CA ARG A 51 -15.67 13.17 8.27
C ARG A 51 -16.81 14.05 8.76
N GLU A 52 -17.30 13.77 9.97
CA GLU A 52 -18.29 14.61 10.63
C GLU A 52 -17.57 15.77 11.33
N GLY A 53 -17.83 16.99 10.87
CA GLY A 53 -17.09 18.18 11.31
C GLY A 53 -17.05 18.37 12.83
N GLY A 54 -15.88 18.77 13.35
CA GLY A 54 -15.69 19.21 14.73
C GLY A 54 -15.17 18.16 15.71
N LYS A 55 -14.72 16.99 15.25
CA LYS A 55 -14.04 15.99 16.09
C LYS A 55 -12.69 15.63 15.48
N ASP A 56 -11.62 15.81 16.25
CA ASP A 56 -10.34 15.17 15.96
C ASP A 56 -10.45 13.69 16.39
N GLY A 57 -10.03 12.79 15.50
CA GLY A 57 -9.96 11.37 15.80
C GLY A 57 -8.77 11.04 16.70
N LYS A 58 -8.47 9.74 16.80
CA LYS A 58 -7.23 9.26 17.41
C LYS A 58 -6.03 9.80 16.63
N VAL A 59 -5.01 10.22 17.36
CA VAL A 59 -3.79 10.79 16.79
C VAL A 59 -2.95 9.72 16.11
N LEU A 60 -2.46 10.02 14.91
CA LEU A 60 -1.49 9.20 14.20
C LEU A 60 -0.07 9.56 14.63
N PHE A 61 0.76 8.54 14.79
CA PHE A 61 2.17 8.67 15.12
C PHE A 61 3.02 8.04 14.03
N ARG A 62 4.24 8.56 13.85
CA ARG A 62 5.24 8.00 12.95
C ARG A 62 6.56 7.80 13.68
N LYS A 63 7.32 6.81 13.23
CA LYS A 63 8.69 6.56 13.71
C LYS A 63 9.67 7.33 12.81
N THR A 64 10.52 8.15 13.40
CA THR A 64 11.58 8.86 12.69
C THR A 64 12.77 7.95 12.41
N LYS A 65 13.69 8.36 11.52
CA LYS A 65 14.91 7.58 11.19
C LYS A 65 15.80 7.31 12.42
N ASP A 66 15.78 8.18 13.43
CA ASP A 66 16.47 8.00 14.71
C ASP A 66 15.66 7.17 15.73
N GLY A 67 14.54 6.59 15.32
CA GLY A 67 13.73 5.67 16.12
C GLY A 67 12.74 6.32 17.08
N LYS A 68 12.60 7.65 17.07
CA LYS A 68 11.64 8.36 17.93
C LYS A 68 10.23 8.25 17.37
N ILE A 69 9.26 8.10 18.26
CA ILE A 69 7.85 8.16 17.91
C ILE A 69 7.38 9.60 18.11
N VAL A 70 6.87 10.21 17.04
CA VAL A 70 6.36 11.59 17.05
C VAL A 70 4.96 11.65 16.45
N GLN A 71 4.17 12.63 16.85
CA GLN A 71 2.89 12.91 16.21
C GLN A 71 3.11 13.21 14.73
N TRP A 72 2.27 12.64 13.88
CA TRP A 72 2.35 12.83 12.44
C TRP A 72 1.54 14.06 12.02
N GLU A 73 2.09 15.24 12.29
CA GLU A 73 1.51 16.53 11.90
C GLU A 73 1.88 16.90 10.45
N VAL A 74 0.90 17.44 9.72
CA VAL A 74 1.03 17.96 8.35
C VAL A 74 0.22 19.26 8.22
N GLU A 75 0.47 20.05 7.17
CA GLU A 75 -0.26 21.32 6.96
C GLU A 75 -1.70 21.09 6.47
N GLN A 76 -1.90 20.04 5.69
CA GLN A 76 -3.20 19.64 5.15
C GLN A 76 -3.38 18.14 5.33
N ASP A 77 -4.48 17.76 5.94
CA ASP A 77 -4.81 16.38 6.28
C ASP A 77 -6.25 16.08 5.87
N ASP A 78 -6.51 14.81 5.59
CA ASP A 78 -7.80 14.29 5.14
C ASP A 78 -8.15 13.06 6.00
N PRO A 79 -9.44 12.73 6.16
CA PRO A 79 -9.81 11.47 6.78
C PRO A 79 -9.16 10.29 6.08
N LEU A 80 -8.77 9.26 6.84
CA LEU A 80 -8.31 8.01 6.26
C LEU A 80 -9.36 7.46 5.30
N CYS A 81 -8.87 6.90 4.20
CA CYS A 81 -9.71 6.35 3.14
C CYS A 81 -9.44 4.86 2.95
N THR A 82 -10.47 4.16 2.50
CA THR A 82 -10.37 2.78 2.03
C THR A 82 -9.96 2.74 0.56
N LEU A 83 -9.49 1.58 0.08
CA LEU A 83 -9.19 1.39 -1.34
C LEU A 83 -10.41 1.64 -2.24
N GLU A 84 -11.60 1.23 -1.80
CA GLU A 84 -12.86 1.53 -2.51
C GLU A 84 -13.08 3.03 -2.65
N GLU A 85 -12.91 3.78 -1.57
CA GLU A 85 -13.10 5.23 -1.58
C GLU A 85 -12.08 5.96 -2.45
N ALA A 86 -10.83 5.48 -2.49
CA ALA A 86 -9.84 6.02 -3.41
C ALA A 86 -10.22 5.77 -4.88
N PHE A 87 -10.79 4.61 -5.21
CA PHE A 87 -11.33 4.37 -6.55
C PHE A 87 -12.50 5.29 -6.89
N LEU A 88 -13.35 5.61 -5.91
CA LEU A 88 -14.51 6.47 -6.12
C LEU A 88 -14.19 7.96 -6.22
N ASN A 89 -13.17 8.44 -5.50
CA ASN A 89 -12.97 9.88 -5.28
C ASN A 89 -11.64 10.44 -5.82
N VAL A 90 -10.71 9.60 -6.28
CA VAL A 90 -9.51 10.06 -6.97
C VAL A 90 -9.81 10.22 -8.47
N GLU A 91 -9.18 11.21 -9.10
CA GLU A 91 -9.27 11.49 -10.53
C GLU A 91 -9.12 10.21 -11.39
N PRO A 92 -10.14 9.81 -12.18
CA PRO A 92 -10.15 8.54 -12.92
C PRO A 92 -8.99 8.34 -13.89
N SER A 93 -8.42 9.41 -14.43
CA SER A 93 -7.29 9.35 -15.38
C SER A 93 -5.96 8.92 -14.75
N LEU A 94 -5.83 9.01 -13.41
CA LEU A 94 -4.61 8.64 -12.69
C LEU A 94 -4.59 7.14 -12.42
N GLY A 95 -3.52 6.46 -12.85
CA GLY A 95 -3.27 5.06 -12.56
C GLY A 95 -2.83 4.84 -11.12
N PHE A 96 -3.09 3.63 -10.59
CA PHE A 96 -2.67 3.26 -9.23
C PHE A 96 -1.57 2.20 -9.31
N ASN A 97 -0.44 2.46 -8.66
CA ASN A 97 0.47 1.43 -8.18
C ASN A 97 0.03 1.06 -6.76
N ILE A 98 -0.66 -0.07 -6.61
CA ILE A 98 -1.13 -0.56 -5.32
C ILE A 98 0.01 -1.37 -4.70
N GLU A 99 0.66 -0.78 -3.70
CA GLU A 99 1.62 -1.50 -2.88
C GLU A 99 0.89 -2.37 -1.86
N LEU A 100 1.12 -3.69 -1.91
CA LEU A 100 0.60 -4.63 -0.94
C LEU A 100 1.59 -4.74 0.22
N GLU A 101 1.34 -3.96 1.27
CA GLU A 101 2.26 -3.82 2.39
C GLU A 101 2.02 -4.93 3.44
N PHE A 102 3.02 -5.77 3.67
CA PHE A 102 2.98 -6.83 4.68
C PHE A 102 4.16 -6.69 5.64
N ASP A 103 4.01 -7.22 6.84
CA ASP A 103 5.05 -7.19 7.86
C ASP A 103 6.21 -8.10 7.46
N ASP A 104 7.39 -7.50 7.29
CA ASP A 104 8.61 -8.17 6.86
C ASP A 104 9.12 -9.24 7.84
N HIS A 105 8.70 -9.17 9.10
CA HIS A 105 9.12 -10.10 10.15
C HIS A 105 8.12 -11.23 10.38
N VAL A 106 7.08 -11.32 9.55
CA VAL A 106 6.00 -12.30 9.69
C VAL A 106 6.02 -13.26 8.52
N VAL A 107 6.14 -14.55 8.84
CA VAL A 107 5.83 -15.62 7.89
C VAL A 107 4.33 -15.85 7.91
N TYR A 108 3.65 -15.38 6.87
CA TYR A 108 2.21 -15.52 6.74
C TYR A 108 1.82 -16.94 6.33
N ASP A 109 0.79 -17.48 6.97
CA ASP A 109 0.13 -18.68 6.47
C ASP A 109 -0.44 -18.42 5.06
N GLN A 110 -0.28 -19.38 4.16
CA GLN A 110 -0.63 -19.20 2.75
C GLN A 110 -2.13 -18.99 2.54
N ASP A 111 -2.99 -19.68 3.29
CA ASP A 111 -4.45 -19.52 3.18
C ASP A 111 -4.88 -18.16 3.73
N HIS A 112 -4.27 -17.72 4.83
CA HIS A 112 -4.48 -16.37 5.36
C HIS A 112 -4.05 -15.29 4.36
N LEU A 113 -2.85 -15.39 3.79
CA LEU A 113 -2.35 -14.45 2.80
C LEU A 113 -3.25 -14.43 1.55
N ALA A 114 -3.68 -15.61 1.07
CA ALA A 114 -4.62 -15.72 -0.04
C ALA A 114 -5.96 -15.04 0.28
N HIS A 115 -6.46 -15.15 1.51
CA HIS A 115 -7.71 -14.52 1.94
C HIS A 115 -7.62 -12.99 1.90
N VAL A 116 -6.53 -12.42 2.42
CA VAL A 116 -6.29 -10.96 2.39
C VAL A 116 -6.17 -10.47 0.94
N LEU A 117 -5.34 -11.12 0.13
CA LEU A 117 -5.15 -10.75 -1.28
C LEU A 117 -6.44 -10.84 -2.08
N LYS A 118 -7.25 -11.89 -1.89
CA LYS A 118 -8.57 -12.01 -2.54
C LYS A 118 -9.51 -10.88 -2.16
N SER A 119 -9.44 -10.38 -0.93
CA SER A 119 -10.26 -9.25 -0.47
C SER A 119 -9.84 -7.95 -1.18
N VAL A 120 -8.54 -7.70 -1.30
CA VAL A 120 -8.02 -6.56 -2.07
C VAL A 120 -8.41 -6.67 -3.55
N LEU A 121 -8.15 -7.83 -4.17
CA LEU A 121 -8.49 -8.09 -5.57
C LEU A 121 -9.98 -7.91 -5.86
N LYS A 122 -10.85 -8.32 -4.92
CA LYS A 122 -12.29 -8.09 -5.05
C LYS A 122 -12.61 -6.59 -5.17
N VAL A 123 -12.05 -5.76 -4.29
CA VAL A 123 -12.27 -4.30 -4.35
C VAL A 123 -11.72 -3.73 -5.67
N VAL A 124 -10.54 -4.16 -6.10
CA VAL A 124 -9.95 -3.72 -7.37
C VAL A 124 -10.87 -4.08 -8.55
N PHE A 125 -11.31 -5.33 -8.66
CA PHE A 125 -12.16 -5.75 -9.78
C PHE A 125 -13.55 -5.12 -9.77
N ASP A 126 -14.10 -4.85 -8.59
CA ASP A 126 -15.43 -4.22 -8.48
C ASP A 126 -15.39 -2.71 -8.78
N HIS A 127 -14.27 -2.02 -8.48
CA HIS A 127 -14.23 -0.55 -8.45
C HIS A 127 -13.21 0.12 -9.39
N ALA A 128 -12.16 -0.56 -9.84
CA ALA A 128 -11.12 0.06 -10.67
C ALA A 128 -11.62 0.49 -12.05
N LYS A 129 -12.64 -0.20 -12.60
CA LYS A 129 -13.16 0.05 -13.95
C LYS A 129 -12.02 0.03 -14.98
N ASP A 130 -11.83 1.13 -15.71
CA ASP A 130 -10.79 1.29 -16.73
C ASP A 130 -9.49 1.91 -16.19
N ARG A 131 -9.39 2.17 -14.87
CA ARG A 131 -8.19 2.75 -14.26
C ARG A 131 -6.99 1.80 -14.48
N PRO A 132 -5.84 2.30 -14.96
CA PRO A 132 -4.60 1.51 -15.02
C PRO A 132 -4.16 1.12 -13.61
N ILE A 133 -3.92 -0.17 -13.38
CA ILE A 133 -3.44 -0.70 -12.09
C ILE A 133 -2.14 -1.44 -12.26
N ILE A 134 -1.22 -1.25 -11.32
CA ILE A 134 -0.04 -2.06 -11.06
C ILE A 134 -0.16 -2.58 -9.62
N PHE A 135 0.23 -3.84 -9.38
CA PHE A 135 0.50 -4.31 -8.03
C PHE A 135 2.00 -4.33 -7.78
N SER A 136 2.43 -3.86 -6.62
CA SER A 136 3.80 -3.98 -6.14
C SER A 136 3.85 -4.51 -4.71
N THR A 137 4.95 -5.14 -4.30
CA THR A 137 5.18 -5.53 -2.90
C THR A 137 6.64 -5.91 -2.67
N PHE A 138 7.15 -5.66 -1.46
CA PHE A 138 8.42 -6.20 -0.98
C PHE A 138 8.32 -7.64 -0.49
N GLN A 139 7.10 -8.18 -0.29
CA GLN A 139 6.90 -9.51 0.28
C GLN A 139 6.89 -10.58 -0.85
N PRO A 140 7.86 -11.51 -0.89
CA PRO A 140 8.03 -12.42 -2.03
C PRO A 140 6.86 -13.39 -2.27
N ASP A 141 6.25 -13.90 -1.20
CA ASP A 141 5.10 -14.81 -1.26
C ASP A 141 3.83 -14.09 -1.70
N ALA A 142 3.62 -12.84 -1.27
CA ALA A 142 2.54 -12.00 -1.72
C ALA A 142 2.66 -11.70 -3.21
N ALA A 143 3.87 -11.38 -3.69
CA ALA A 143 4.15 -11.16 -5.11
C ALA A 143 3.82 -12.42 -5.95
N SER A 144 4.31 -13.59 -5.52
CA SER A 144 4.01 -14.87 -6.16
C SER A 144 2.50 -15.16 -6.17
N LEU A 145 1.83 -14.95 -5.03
CA LEU A 145 0.45 -15.36 -4.84
C LEU A 145 -0.53 -14.43 -5.55
N VAL A 146 -0.34 -13.11 -5.49
CA VAL A 146 -1.19 -12.17 -6.23
C VAL A 146 -1.09 -12.43 -7.73
N LYS A 147 0.10 -12.75 -8.25
CA LYS A 147 0.28 -13.14 -9.65
C LYS A 147 -0.45 -14.43 -10.03
N LYS A 148 -0.58 -15.39 -9.10
CA LYS A 148 -1.36 -16.63 -9.32
C LYS A 148 -2.86 -16.39 -9.23
N LEU A 149 -3.29 -15.44 -8.39
CA LEU A 149 -4.71 -15.16 -8.13
C LEU A 149 -5.37 -14.31 -9.23
N GLN A 150 -4.59 -13.58 -10.03
CA GLN A 150 -5.12 -12.77 -11.12
C GLN A 150 -4.17 -12.70 -12.32
N SER A 151 -4.72 -12.46 -13.52
CA SER A 151 -3.95 -12.34 -14.76
C SER A 151 -4.20 -11.03 -15.53
N THR A 152 -4.94 -10.08 -14.93
CA THR A 152 -5.37 -8.83 -15.56
C THR A 152 -4.32 -7.74 -15.46
N TYR A 153 -3.73 -7.57 -14.27
CA TYR A 153 -2.84 -6.46 -13.95
C TYR A 153 -1.41 -6.93 -13.74
N PRO A 154 -0.41 -6.11 -14.11
CA PRO A 154 0.98 -6.43 -13.86
C PRO A 154 1.31 -6.45 -12.36
N VAL A 155 2.25 -7.31 -12.00
CA VAL A 155 2.78 -7.46 -10.65
C VAL A 155 4.28 -7.23 -10.72
N PHE A 156 4.77 -6.29 -9.92
CA PHE A 156 6.19 -5.98 -9.76
C PHE A 156 6.66 -6.36 -8.35
N PHE A 157 7.91 -6.77 -8.25
CA PHE A 157 8.55 -7.03 -6.97
C PHE A 157 9.43 -5.84 -6.57
N LEU A 158 9.27 -5.35 -5.34
CA LEU A 158 10.06 -4.25 -4.81
C LEU A 158 11.33 -4.79 -4.14
N THR A 159 12.48 -4.15 -4.37
CA THR A 159 13.74 -4.55 -3.72
C THR A 159 14.60 -3.35 -3.33
N ASN A 160 15.32 -3.48 -2.21
CA ASN A 160 16.35 -2.52 -1.82
C ASN A 160 17.70 -2.82 -2.50
N GLY A 161 17.76 -3.81 -3.41
CA GLY A 161 18.96 -4.12 -4.18
C GLY A 161 20.16 -4.56 -3.34
N GLY A 162 19.92 -5.10 -2.14
CA GLY A 162 20.96 -5.47 -1.17
C GLY A 162 21.52 -4.33 -0.33
N CYS A 163 20.89 -3.13 -0.35
CA CYS A 163 21.24 -2.03 0.56
C CYS A 163 20.81 -2.30 2.01
N GLU A 164 19.92 -3.26 2.23
CA GLU A 164 19.44 -3.72 3.52
C GLU A 164 19.40 -5.25 3.50
N ILE A 165 19.66 -5.86 4.67
CA ILE A 165 19.65 -7.31 4.84
C ILE A 165 18.42 -7.71 5.62
N PHE A 166 17.60 -8.54 5.00
CA PHE A 166 16.38 -9.12 5.52
C PHE A 166 16.57 -10.59 5.86
N GLU A 167 15.68 -11.14 6.70
CA GLU A 167 15.67 -12.57 7.03
C GLU A 167 15.33 -13.42 5.79
N ASP A 168 14.49 -12.90 4.89
CA ASP A 168 14.19 -13.53 3.61
C ASP A 168 15.26 -13.20 2.58
N GLU A 169 16.08 -14.21 2.24
CA GLU A 169 17.18 -14.09 1.28
C GLU A 169 16.73 -13.58 -0.10
N ARG A 170 15.46 -13.80 -0.47
CA ARG A 170 14.89 -13.38 -1.76
C ARG A 170 14.88 -11.85 -1.94
N ARG A 171 15.04 -11.09 -0.84
CA ARG A 171 15.06 -9.63 -0.81
C ARG A 171 16.47 -9.02 -0.79
N ASN A 172 17.50 -9.84 -0.61
CA ASN A 172 18.84 -9.38 -0.24
C ASN A 172 19.75 -9.02 -1.42
N SER A 173 19.28 -9.18 -2.67
CA SER A 173 20.02 -8.74 -3.85
C SER A 173 19.11 -8.52 -5.05
N LEU A 174 19.64 -7.85 -6.07
CA LEU A 174 18.94 -7.73 -7.37
C LEU A 174 18.84 -9.09 -8.06
N GLU A 175 19.85 -9.96 -7.92
CA GLU A 175 19.87 -11.29 -8.52
C GLU A 175 18.76 -12.18 -7.95
N GLU A 176 18.55 -12.17 -6.63
CA GLU A 176 17.49 -12.95 -6.00
C GLU A 176 16.10 -12.38 -6.34
N ALA A 177 15.97 -11.05 -6.41
CA ALA A 177 14.75 -10.41 -6.90
C ALA A 177 14.43 -10.81 -8.36
N LEU A 178 15.43 -10.86 -9.24
CA LEU A 178 15.27 -11.31 -10.64
C LEU A 178 14.84 -12.76 -10.72
N LYS A 179 15.46 -13.62 -9.92
CA LYS A 179 15.11 -15.03 -9.83
C LYS A 179 13.65 -15.21 -9.40
N LEU A 180 13.21 -14.51 -8.35
CA LEU A 180 11.82 -14.52 -7.90
C LEU A 180 10.86 -14.12 -9.02
N CYS A 181 11.16 -13.03 -9.73
CA CYS A 181 10.32 -12.54 -10.83
C CYS A 181 10.21 -13.56 -11.95
N LEU A 182 11.32 -14.16 -12.38
CA LEU A 182 11.35 -15.16 -13.45
C LEU A 182 10.60 -16.44 -13.06
N GLU A 183 10.80 -16.94 -11.84
CA GLU A 183 10.15 -18.16 -11.35
C GLU A 183 8.63 -18.00 -11.22
N ASN A 184 8.14 -16.79 -10.95
CA ASN A 184 6.72 -16.53 -10.71
C ASN A 184 6.03 -15.79 -11.86
N GLY A 185 6.75 -15.44 -12.93
CA GLY A 185 6.20 -14.71 -14.07
C GLY A 185 5.76 -13.28 -13.73
N LEU A 186 6.45 -12.63 -12.79
CA LEU A 186 6.23 -11.22 -12.46
C LEU A 186 6.71 -10.33 -13.62
N GLN A 187 6.11 -9.15 -13.76
CA GLN A 187 6.37 -8.25 -14.88
C GLN A 187 7.69 -7.48 -14.76
N GLY A 188 8.22 -7.33 -13.55
CA GLY A 188 9.50 -6.69 -13.34
C GLY A 188 9.83 -6.45 -11.88
N ILE A 189 10.88 -5.67 -11.68
CA ILE A 189 11.38 -5.22 -10.39
C ILE A 189 11.32 -3.70 -10.37
N VAL A 190 11.05 -3.12 -9.20
CA VAL A 190 11.23 -1.70 -8.92
C VAL A 190 12.35 -1.54 -7.90
#